data_AF-A0A940ZL21-F1
#
_entry.id   AF-A0A940ZL21-F1
#
_cell.length_a   1.000
_cell.length_b   1.000
_cell.length_c   1.000
_cell.angle_alpha   90.00
_cell.angle_beta   90.00
_cell.angle_gamma   90.00
#
_symmetry.space_group_name_H-M   'P 1'
#
loop_
_entity.id
_entity.type
_entity.pdbx_description
1 polymer ?
#
loop_
_entity_poly.entity_id
_entity_poly.type
_entity_poly.pdbx_seq_one_letter_code
_entity_poly.pdbx_strand_id
1 'polypeptide(L)'
;LNTRVLNELYKKTAERDPEHLVVYSEEQNVSSDLIGTNAAIVIEGQFNHTRTAFIEVDLSQIPQLTKSVDKLLRTKLLKIPVVHAKIFGWYDNEYGSYTNRMGDLTVHAHKMIA
;
A
#
# COMPACT_ATOMS: atom_id res chain seq x y z
N LEU A 1 -4.16 10.48 -5.47
CA LEU A 1 -3.27 9.86 -4.47
C LEU A 1 -1.85 10.33 -4.73
N ASN A 2 -1.11 10.77 -3.72
CA ASN A 2 0.30 11.16 -3.84
C ASN A 2 1.13 10.54 -2.69
N THR A 3 2.46 10.58 -2.78
CA THR A 3 3.38 10.00 -1.79
C THR A 3 3.09 10.49 -0.37
N ARG A 4 2.84 11.79 -0.18
CA ARG A 4 2.55 12.36 1.15
C ARG A 4 1.33 11.71 1.79
N VAL A 5 0.23 11.59 1.06
CA VAL A 5 -1.00 10.95 1.55
C VAL A 5 -0.75 9.48 1.90
N LEU A 6 0.07 8.79 1.11
CA LEU A 6 0.43 7.39 1.34
C LEU A 6 1.28 7.21 2.62
N ASN A 7 2.28 8.06 2.81
CA ASN A 7 3.12 8.03 4.00
C ASN A 7 2.34 8.43 5.26
N GLU A 8 1.49 9.46 5.17
CA GLU A 8 0.61 9.84 6.28
C GLU A 8 -0.36 8.70 6.66
N LEU A 9 -0.82 7.89 5.70
CA LEU A 9 -1.64 6.72 5.98
C LEU A 9 -0.87 5.69 6.81
N TYR A 10 0.31 5.26 6.35
CA TYR A 10 1.11 4.27 7.07
C TYR A 10 1.56 4.76 8.44
N LYS A 11 1.97 6.04 8.55
CA LYS A 11 2.34 6.66 9.81
C LYS A 11 1.18 6.65 10.82
N LYS A 12 -0.02 7.08 10.40
CA LYS A 12 -1.22 7.07 11.26
C LYS A 12 -1.65 5.66 11.65
N THR A 13 -1.46 4.68 10.78
CA THR A 13 -1.74 3.27 11.09
C THR A 13 -0.76 2.76 12.15
N ALA A 14 0.54 3.01 11.98
CA ALA A 14 1.57 2.62 12.95
C ALA A 14 1.36 3.28 14.33
N GLU A 15 0.97 4.56 14.37
CA GLU A 15 0.64 5.28 15.62
C GLU A 15 -0.57 4.70 16.38
N ARG A 16 -1.46 4.00 15.68
CA ARG A 16 -2.69 3.41 16.25
C ARG A 16 -2.60 1.90 16.46
N ASP A 17 -1.43 1.32 16.20
CA ASP A 17 -1.20 -0.11 16.30
C ASP A 17 -0.46 -0.44 17.62
N PRO A 18 -1.20 -0.81 18.69
CA PRO A 18 -0.58 -1.09 19.98
C PRO A 18 0.33 -2.32 19.97
N GLU A 19 0.16 -3.21 18.98
CA GLU A 19 0.96 -4.43 18.82
C GLU A 19 2.19 -4.20 17.92
N HIS A 20 2.34 -2.98 17.36
CA HIS A 20 3.46 -2.58 16.51
C HIS A 20 3.72 -3.54 15.33
N LEU A 21 2.66 -4.14 14.78
CA LEU A 21 2.73 -5.00 13.60
C LEU A 21 3.15 -4.20 12.37
N VAL A 22 2.66 -2.98 12.23
CA VAL A 22 3.09 -2.04 11.19
C VAL A 22 3.94 -0.95 11.82
N VAL A 23 5.21 -0.88 11.41
CA VAL A 23 6.13 0.21 11.77
C VAL A 23 6.32 1.12 10.55
N TYR A 24 6.38 2.43 10.77
CA TYR A 24 6.74 3.41 9.75
C TYR A 24 8.11 4.02 10.08
N SER A 25 9.05 3.96 9.13
CA SER A 25 10.42 4.47 9.26
C SER A 25 10.73 5.49 8.17
N GLU A 26 11.45 6.55 8.54
CA GLU A 26 12.13 7.48 7.61
C GLU A 26 13.66 7.33 7.69
N GLU A 27 14.15 6.31 8.41
CA GLU A 27 15.57 5.97 8.52
C GLU A 27 16.02 5.13 7.33
N GLN A 28 17.21 5.39 6.80
CA GLN A 28 17.81 4.67 5.68
C GLN A 28 18.30 3.27 6.10
N ASN A 29 17.37 2.37 6.42
CA ASN A 29 17.69 1.03 6.92
C ASN A 29 18.28 0.13 5.83
N VAL A 30 19.19 -0.75 6.23
CA VAL A 30 19.64 -1.92 5.46
C VAL A 30 19.21 -3.21 6.16
N SER A 31 19.33 -4.35 5.48
CA SER A 31 18.81 -5.64 6.00
C SER A 31 19.29 -6.02 7.39
N SER A 32 20.53 -5.67 7.76
CA SER A 32 21.09 -5.95 9.09
C SER A 32 20.41 -5.19 10.21
N ASP A 33 19.87 -4.00 9.93
CA ASP A 33 19.24 -3.15 10.94
C ASP A 33 17.88 -3.72 11.39
N LEU A 34 17.30 -4.60 10.57
CA LEU A 34 15.98 -5.19 10.82
C LEU A 34 16.04 -6.57 11.50
N ILE A 35 17.23 -7.14 11.69
CA ILE A 35 17.38 -8.46 12.32
C ILE A 35 16.77 -8.45 13.73
N GLY A 36 15.84 -9.37 13.99
CA GLY A 36 15.16 -9.48 15.27
C GLY A 36 14.12 -8.40 15.55
N THR A 37 13.82 -7.52 14.57
CA THR A 37 12.78 -6.50 14.73
C THR A 37 11.42 -7.16 14.87
N ASN A 38 10.78 -6.96 16.03
CA ASN A 38 9.45 -7.48 16.30
C ASN A 38 8.34 -6.62 15.67
N ALA A 39 8.26 -6.65 14.34
CA ALA A 39 7.20 -6.02 13.55
C ALA A 39 6.76 -6.99 12.44
N ALA A 40 5.50 -6.95 12.01
CA ALA A 40 5.07 -7.69 10.82
C ALA A 40 5.75 -7.12 9.56
N ILE A 41 5.82 -5.79 9.48
CA ILE A 41 6.47 -5.05 8.40
C ILE A 41 6.97 -3.68 8.90
N VAL A 42 8.14 -3.27 8.42
CA VAL A 42 8.68 -1.92 8.57
C VAL A 42 8.58 -1.20 7.23
N ILE A 43 7.69 -0.21 7.13
CA ILE A 43 7.47 0.58 5.92
C ILE A 43 8.52 1.67 5.81
N GLU A 44 9.20 1.72 4.66
CA GLU A 44 10.26 2.66 4.37
C GLU A 44 9.72 3.91 3.66
N GLY A 45 9.28 4.89 4.44
CA GLY A 45 8.60 6.10 3.96
C GLY A 45 9.39 6.90 2.93
N GLN A 46 10.72 6.92 3.05
CA GLN A 46 11.62 7.66 2.16
C GLN A 46 11.68 7.10 0.73
N PHE A 47 11.40 5.81 0.54
CA PHE A 47 11.45 5.15 -0.78
C PHE A 47 10.08 5.06 -1.44
N ASN A 48 9.00 5.23 -0.68
CA ASN A 48 7.65 5.21 -1.22
C ASN A 48 7.50 6.28 -2.31
N HIS A 49 6.96 5.89 -3.45
CA HIS A 49 6.80 6.82 -4.56
C HIS A 49 5.50 6.59 -5.33
N THR A 50 4.87 7.67 -5.77
CA THR A 50 3.70 7.63 -6.65
C THR A 50 4.01 8.30 -7.98
N ARG A 51 3.58 7.69 -9.09
CA ARG A 51 3.64 8.28 -10.43
C ARG A 51 2.24 8.27 -11.03
N THR A 52 1.77 9.42 -11.51
CA THR A 52 0.49 9.51 -12.24
C THR A 52 0.76 9.41 -13.74
N ALA A 53 0.07 8.49 -14.39
CA ALA A 53 -0.02 8.39 -15.84
C ALA A 53 -1.47 8.62 -16.28
N PHE A 54 -1.69 8.79 -17.58
CA PHE A 54 -3.03 8.89 -18.14
C PHE A 54 -3.25 7.73 -19.11
N ILE A 55 -4.35 7.02 -18.94
CA ILE A 55 -4.83 6.06 -19.94
C ILE A 55 -5.80 6.82 -20.82
N GLU A 56 -5.57 6.77 -22.13
CA GLU A 56 -6.49 7.32 -23.12
C GLU A 56 -7.53 6.25 -23.46
N VAL A 57 -8.79 6.55 -23.19
CA VAL A 57 -9.93 5.69 -23.51
C VAL A 57 -10.70 6.32 -24.66
N ASP A 58 -10.76 5.62 -25.78
CA ASP A 58 -11.62 6.00 -26.90
C ASP A 58 -13.07 5.60 -26.60
N LEU A 59 -13.90 6.60 -26.30
CA LEU A 59 -15.31 6.43 -25.98
C LEU A 59 -16.12 5.88 -27.16
N SER A 60 -15.62 5.98 -28.39
CA SER A 60 -16.28 5.39 -29.57
C SER A 60 -16.28 3.86 -29.55
N GLN A 61 -15.31 3.26 -28.86
CA GLN A 61 -15.14 1.81 -28.72
C GLN A 61 -16.04 1.20 -27.62
N ILE A 62 -16.79 2.03 -26.88
CA ILE A 62 -17.68 1.56 -25.80
C ILE A 62 -19.09 1.38 -26.36
N PRO A 63 -19.60 0.14 -26.49
CA PRO A 63 -20.96 -0.11 -27.00
C PRO A 63 -22.01 0.57 -26.12
N GLN A 64 -23.10 1.03 -26.71
CA GLN A 64 -24.22 1.76 -26.06
C GLN A 64 -23.91 3.21 -25.62
N LEU A 65 -22.65 3.59 -25.43
CA LEU A 65 -22.27 4.97 -25.09
C LEU A 65 -22.26 5.88 -26.34
N THR A 66 -21.88 5.33 -27.50
CA THR A 66 -21.67 6.05 -28.77
C THR A 66 -22.86 6.90 -29.23
N LYS A 67 -24.11 6.46 -28.99
CA LYS A 67 -25.30 7.16 -29.49
C LYS A 67 -25.60 8.47 -28.74
N SER A 68 -25.15 8.58 -27.49
CA SER A 68 -25.50 9.69 -26.59
C SER A 68 -24.42 10.77 -26.52
N VAL A 69 -23.14 10.40 -26.64
CA VAL A 69 -22.00 11.33 -26.52
C VAL A 69 -21.55 11.94 -27.85
N ASP A 70 -21.91 11.36 -28.99
CA ASP A 70 -21.46 11.81 -30.31
C ASP A 70 -21.89 13.26 -30.66
N LYS A 71 -23.00 13.73 -30.09
CA LYS A 71 -23.45 15.13 -30.24
C LYS A 71 -22.92 16.09 -29.18
N LEU A 72 -22.39 15.57 -28.08
CA LEU A 72 -22.11 16.36 -26.87
C LEU A 72 -20.62 16.67 -26.68
N LEU A 73 -19.73 15.78 -27.12
CA LEU A 73 -18.29 15.89 -26.90
C LEU A 73 -17.54 16.20 -28.19
N ARG A 74 -16.71 17.25 -28.17
CA ARG A 74 -15.81 17.61 -29.29
C ARG A 74 -14.66 16.64 -29.49
N THR A 75 -14.27 15.91 -28.44
CA THR A 75 -13.25 14.86 -28.50
C THR A 75 -13.80 13.59 -27.86
N LYS A 76 -13.54 12.44 -28.49
CA LYS A 76 -13.96 11.11 -28.00
C LYS A 76 -12.88 10.42 -27.16
N LEU A 77 -11.74 11.07 -26.96
CA LEU A 77 -10.65 10.57 -26.12
C LEU A 77 -10.78 11.08 -24.69
N LEU A 78 -11.12 10.19 -23.77
CA LEU A 78 -11.14 10.45 -22.33
C LEU A 78 -9.78 10.11 -21.73
N LYS A 79 -9.12 11.09 -21.08
CA LYS A 79 -7.88 10.85 -20.33
C LYS A 79 -8.21 10.52 -18.89
N ILE A 80 -8.01 9.26 -18.49
CA ILE A 80 -8.25 8.80 -17.13
C ILE A 80 -6.92 8.82 -16.36
N PRO A 81 -6.80 9.59 -15.26
CA PRO A 81 -5.59 9.57 -14.44
C PRO A 81 -5.50 8.23 -13.69
N VAL A 82 -4.36 7.56 -13.83
CA VAL A 82 -4.04 6.33 -13.10
C VAL A 82 -2.77 6.58 -12.28
N VAL A 83 -2.89 6.39 -10.97
CA VAL A 83 -1.75 6.54 -10.05
C VAL A 83 -1.14 5.16 -9.81
N HIS A 84 0.14 5.01 -10.12
CA HIS A 84 0.95 3.87 -9.75
C HIS A 84 1.73 4.21 -8.48
N ALA A 85 1.52 3.45 -7.41
CA ALA A 85 2.27 3.58 -6.16
C ALA A 85 3.25 2.42 -6.01
N LYS A 86 4.48 2.70 -5.59
CA LYS A 86 5.43 1.70 -5.11
C LYS A 86 5.68 1.95 -3.63
N ILE A 87 5.48 0.90 -2.85
CA ILE A 87 5.64 0.89 -1.41
C ILE A 87 6.76 -0.07 -1.07
N PHE A 88 7.68 0.34 -0.22
CA PHE A 88 8.82 -0.47 0.20
C PHE A 88 8.66 -0.82 1.67
N GLY A 89 8.98 -2.06 2.01
CA GLY A 89 9.00 -2.48 3.39
C GLY A 89 9.90 -3.67 3.62
N TRP A 90 10.51 -3.68 4.79
CA TRP A 90 11.31 -4.77 5.30
C TRP A 90 10.50 -5.66 6.23
N TYR A 91 10.90 -6.91 6.31
CA TYR A 91 10.47 -7.83 7.35
C TYR A 91 11.59 -8.84 7.60
N ASP A 92 11.80 -9.19 8.86
CA ASP A 92 12.65 -10.32 9.22
C ASP A 92 11.85 -11.60 8.99
N ASN A 93 12.17 -12.33 7.92
CA ASN A 93 11.45 -13.53 7.50
C ASN A 93 11.57 -14.71 8.48
N GLU A 94 12.38 -14.61 9.53
CA GLU A 94 12.61 -15.66 10.52
C GLU A 94 12.13 -15.25 11.91
N TYR A 95 13.04 -14.71 12.72
CA TYR A 95 12.86 -14.58 14.17
C TYR A 95 12.05 -13.33 14.52
N GLY A 96 12.46 -12.16 14.02
CA GLY A 96 11.84 -10.88 14.36
C GLY A 96 10.36 -10.81 13.97
N SER A 97 10.01 -11.19 12.74
CA SER A 97 8.61 -11.12 12.27
C SER A 97 7.92 -12.47 12.32
N TYR A 98 8.23 -13.37 11.39
CA TYR A 98 7.36 -14.51 11.08
C TYR A 98 7.09 -15.42 12.29
N THR A 99 8.14 -15.76 13.05
CA THR A 99 8.02 -16.65 14.21
C THR A 99 7.20 -16.01 15.33
N ASN A 100 7.37 -14.71 15.58
CA ASN A 100 6.55 -13.99 16.56
C ASN A 100 5.08 -13.93 16.13
N ARG A 101 4.79 -13.65 14.85
CA ARG A 101 3.41 -13.65 14.33
C ARG A 101 2.73 -15.01 14.47
N MET A 102 3.48 -16.10 14.29
CA MET A 102 2.98 -17.45 14.52
C MET A 102 2.69 -17.72 16.01
N GLY A 103 3.53 -17.20 16.91
CA GLY A 103 3.28 -17.24 18.35
C GLY A 103 2.01 -16.48 18.75
N ASP A 104 1.85 -15.25 18.25
CA ASP A 104 0.67 -14.41 18.47
C ASP A 104 -0.60 -15.13 17.99
N LEU A 105 -0.56 -15.74 16.80
CA LEU A 105 -1.66 -16.51 16.26
C LEU A 105 -2.01 -17.73 17.12
N THR A 106 -1.01 -18.41 17.68
CA THR A 106 -1.24 -19.57 18.57
C THR A 106 -1.97 -19.16 19.85
N VAL A 107 -1.55 -18.03 20.46
CA VAL A 107 -2.24 -17.46 21.63
C VAL A 107 -3.66 -17.04 21.28
N HIS A 108 -3.85 -16.40 20.12
CA HIS A 108 -5.17 -16.03 19.63
C HIS A 108 -6.07 -17.25 19.43
N ALA A 109 -5.56 -18.30 18.78
CA ALA A 109 -6.31 -19.54 18.55
C ALA A 109 -6.72 -20.22 19.86
N HIS A 110 -5.83 -20.25 20.87
CA HIS A 110 -6.16 -20.79 22.18
C HIS A 110 -7.32 -20.03 22.85
N LYS A 111 -7.28 -18.69 22.84
CA LYS A 111 -8.35 -17.83 23.40
C LYS A 111 -9.70 -17.99 22.71
N MET A 112 -9.72 -18.48 21.48
CA MET A 112 -10.96 -18.70 20.71
C MET A 112 -11.58 -20.08 20.99
N ILE A 113 -10.81 -21.03 21.53
CA ILE A 113 -11.24 -22.42 21.77
C ILE A 113 -11.50 -22.67 23.27
N ALA A 114 -10.82 -21.95 24.16
CA ALA A 114 -11.04 -21.97 25.60
C ALA A 114 -12.15 -20.99 26.02
#